data_AF-A0A920W7F4-F1
#
_entry.id   AF-A0A920W7F4-F1
#
_cell.length_a   1.000
_cell.length_b   1.000
_cell.length_c   1.000
_cell.angle_alpha   90.00
_cell.angle_beta   90.00
_cell.angle_gamma   90.00
#
_symmetry.space_group_name_H-M   'P 1'
#
loop_
_entity.id
_entity.type
_entity.pdbx_description
1 polymer ?
#
loop_
_entity_poly.entity_id
_entity_poly.type
_entity_poly.pdbx_seq_one_letter_code
_entity_poly.pdbx_strand_id
1 'polypeptide(L)'
;MPVATHYLIIKLCPLFSDLLLHDIGTGDGIRQAGAEPEEIRTPALWGLRHRRPLLHDGSAANTFEAIMRHGQEAEIARQGFEQLSPNHSSFLLAFLDSL
;
A
#
# COMPACT_ATOMS: atom_id res chain seq x y z
N MET A 1 -19.54 -23.37 -37.81
CA MET A 1 -19.32 -22.23 -36.90
C MET A 1 -18.40 -22.70 -35.78
N PRO A 2 -17.12 -22.27 -35.70
CA PRO A 2 -16.25 -22.68 -34.60
C PRO A 2 -16.58 -21.86 -33.35
N VAL A 3 -16.69 -22.54 -32.22
CA VAL A 3 -16.90 -21.94 -30.89
C VAL A 3 -15.54 -21.47 -30.37
N ALA A 4 -15.41 -20.20 -30.03
CA ALA A 4 -14.17 -19.63 -29.50
C ALA A 4 -13.93 -20.09 -28.06
N THR A 5 -13.06 -21.09 -27.89
CA THR A 5 -12.52 -21.51 -26.60
C THR A 5 -11.66 -20.38 -26.02
N HIS A 6 -12.19 -19.66 -25.02
CA HIS A 6 -11.40 -18.68 -24.25
C HIS A 6 -10.47 -19.44 -23.29
N TYR A 7 -9.18 -19.41 -23.57
CA TYR A 7 -8.16 -19.84 -22.62
C TYR A 7 -8.01 -18.76 -21.54
N LEU A 8 -8.13 -19.17 -20.27
CA LEU A 8 -7.81 -18.32 -19.13
C LEU A 8 -6.29 -18.06 -19.16
N ILE A 9 -5.87 -16.86 -19.57
CA ILE A 9 -4.47 -16.45 -19.48
C ILE A 9 -4.20 -16.06 -18.02
N ILE A 10 -3.52 -16.93 -17.28
CA ILE A 10 -3.02 -16.60 -15.95
C ILE A 10 -1.82 -15.67 -16.14
N LYS A 11 -1.93 -14.44 -15.62
CA LYS A 11 -0.84 -13.48 -15.58
C LYS A 11 -0.48 -13.18 -14.13
N LEU A 12 0.78 -13.41 -13.78
CA LEU A 12 1.31 -13.04 -12.47
C LEU A 12 1.30 -11.53 -12.33
N CYS A 13 0.83 -11.05 -11.17
CA CYS A 13 0.90 -9.64 -10.82
C CYS A 13 1.58 -9.46 -9.45
N PRO A 14 2.65 -8.67 -9.36
CA PRO A 14 3.25 -8.34 -8.08
C PRO A 14 2.32 -7.39 -7.32
N LEU A 15 1.64 -7.91 -6.28
CA LEU A 15 0.74 -7.12 -5.45
C LEU A 15 1.47 -6.10 -4.58
N PHE A 16 2.72 -6.40 -4.20
CA PHE A 16 3.45 -5.67 -3.15
C PHE A 16 2.65 -5.56 -1.85
N SER A 17 2.00 -6.66 -1.48
CA SER A 17 1.22 -6.80 -0.25
C SER A 17 1.16 -8.29 0.12
N ASP A 18 1.16 -8.57 1.41
CA ASP A 18 0.90 -9.89 1.99
C ASP A 18 -0.60 -10.12 2.31
N LEU A 19 -1.43 -9.08 2.14
CA LEU A 19 -2.87 -9.05 2.43
C LEU A 19 -3.22 -9.34 3.90
N LEU A 20 -2.24 -9.26 4.80
CA LEU A 20 -2.42 -9.40 6.23
C LEU A 20 -2.91 -8.09 6.86
N LEU A 21 -3.28 -8.20 8.13
CA LEU A 21 -3.68 -7.09 8.98
C LEU A 21 -2.44 -6.57 9.72
N HIS A 22 -2.29 -5.25 9.77
CA HIS A 22 -1.19 -4.59 10.47
C HIS A 22 -1.66 -3.31 11.15
N ASP A 23 -1.10 -3.02 12.32
CA ASP A 23 -1.18 -1.72 12.96
C ASP A 23 -0.07 -0.80 12.42
N ILE A 24 -0.45 0.23 11.69
CA ILE A 24 0.46 1.29 11.22
C ILE A 24 0.24 2.63 11.93
N GLY A 25 -0.52 2.63 13.04
CA GLY A 25 -0.80 3.80 13.88
C GLY A 25 -1.86 4.76 13.32
N THR A 26 -2.63 4.34 12.32
CA THR A 26 -3.67 5.19 11.70
C THR A 26 -5.08 4.65 11.82
N GLY A 27 -5.29 3.49 12.45
CA GLY A 27 -6.59 2.84 12.52
C GLY A 27 -7.71 3.73 13.11
N ASP A 28 -8.95 3.41 12.77
CA ASP A 28 -10.12 4.21 13.13
C ASP A 28 -10.66 3.90 14.54
N GLY A 29 -10.05 2.96 15.26
CA GLY A 29 -10.47 2.55 16.60
C GLY A 29 -11.76 1.74 16.60
N ILE A 30 -12.22 1.26 15.44
CA ILE A 30 -13.44 0.46 15.31
C ILE A 30 -13.05 -1.00 15.13
N ARG A 31 -13.40 -1.85 16.11
CA ARG A 31 -13.22 -3.29 16.00
C ARG A 31 -14.07 -3.86 14.86
N GLN A 32 -13.43 -4.56 13.92
CA GLN A 32 -14.11 -5.24 12.82
C GLN A 32 -13.88 -6.75 12.88
N ALA A 33 -14.94 -7.50 13.21
CA ALA A 33 -14.90 -8.94 13.38
C ALA A 33 -13.75 -9.38 14.33
N GLY A 34 -12.74 -10.07 13.80
CA GLY A 34 -11.59 -10.55 14.56
C GLY A 34 -10.35 -9.66 14.49
N ALA A 35 -10.39 -8.52 13.79
CA ALA A 35 -9.28 -7.57 13.76
C ALA A 35 -9.26 -6.74 15.05
N GLU A 36 -8.06 -6.35 15.48
CA GLU A 36 -7.92 -5.29 16.47
C GLU A 36 -8.32 -3.92 15.85
N PRO A 37 -8.76 -2.94 16.66
CA PRO A 37 -9.27 -1.67 16.15
C PRO A 37 -8.26 -0.84 15.33
N GLU A 38 -6.97 -1.06 15.57
CA GLU A 38 -5.88 -0.36 14.90
C GLU A 38 -5.38 -1.11 13.64
N GLU A 39 -5.82 -2.34 13.45
CA GLU A 39 -5.35 -3.23 12.39
C GLU A 39 -6.09 -2.99 11.07
N ILE A 40 -5.32 -2.69 10.03
CA ILE A 40 -5.82 -2.45 8.68
C ILE A 40 -5.15 -3.42 7.72
N ARG A 41 -5.93 -3.97 6.77
CA ARG A 41 -5.37 -4.84 5.74
C ARG A 41 -4.41 -4.05 4.85
N THR A 42 -3.19 -4.52 4.66
CA THR A 42 -2.24 -3.95 3.69
C THR A 42 -2.81 -4.04 2.27
N PRO A 43 -3.20 -2.92 1.62
CA PRO A 43 -3.79 -2.99 0.29
C PRO A 43 -2.71 -3.30 -0.76
N ALA A 44 -3.05 -4.08 -1.78
CA ALA A 44 -2.14 -4.31 -2.91
C ALA A 44 -1.82 -2.98 -3.61
N LEU A 45 -0.54 -2.71 -3.88
CA LEU A 45 -0.05 -1.46 -4.48
C LEU A 45 -0.15 -1.43 -6.01
N TRP A 46 -0.55 -2.51 -6.68
CA TRP A 46 -0.87 -2.47 -8.10
C TRP A 46 -1.91 -1.35 -8.42
N GLY A 47 -1.60 -0.47 -9.38
CA GLY A 47 -2.41 0.69 -9.71
C GLY A 47 -2.40 1.81 -8.66
N LEU A 48 -1.41 1.86 -7.76
CA LEU A 48 -1.30 2.89 -6.71
C LEU A 48 -1.38 4.31 -7.27
N ARG A 49 -0.84 4.57 -8.46
CA ARG A 49 -0.85 5.91 -9.08
C ARG A 49 -2.25 6.47 -9.34
N HIS A 50 -3.24 5.59 -9.43
CA HIS A 50 -4.65 5.96 -9.66
C HIS A 50 -5.47 6.09 -8.38
N ARG A 51 -4.86 5.87 -7.20
CA ARG A 51 -5.56 5.89 -5.91
C ARG A 51 -5.22 7.16 -5.16
N ARG A 52 -6.20 8.05 -5.00
CA ARG A 52 -6.13 9.23 -4.14
C ARG A 52 -7.52 9.53 -3.57
N PRO A 53 -7.64 9.99 -2.30
CA PRO A 53 -6.55 10.08 -1.31
C PRO A 53 -6.02 8.70 -0.87
N LEU A 54 -4.88 8.68 -0.18
CA LEU A 54 -4.23 7.48 0.36
C LEU A 54 -4.54 7.30 1.86
N LEU A 55 -4.17 6.12 2.37
CA LEU A 55 -4.56 5.58 3.68
C LEU A 55 -6.06 5.31 3.77
N HIS A 56 -6.46 4.48 4.73
CA HIS A 56 -7.86 4.06 4.87
C HIS A 56 -8.75 5.21 5.38
N ASP A 57 -8.17 6.18 6.08
CA ASP A 57 -8.82 7.40 6.57
C ASP A 57 -8.78 8.56 5.55
N GLY A 58 -8.15 8.35 4.39
CA GLY A 58 -8.02 9.36 3.33
C GLY A 58 -7.12 10.54 3.70
N SER A 59 -6.26 10.39 4.71
CA SER A 59 -5.54 11.51 5.31
C SER A 59 -4.23 11.92 4.62
N ALA A 60 -3.79 11.17 3.59
CA ALA A 60 -2.59 11.46 2.81
C ALA A 60 -2.93 11.80 1.35
N ALA A 61 -2.48 12.96 0.88
CA ALA A 61 -2.73 13.41 -0.50
C ALA A 61 -1.77 12.80 -1.52
N ASN A 62 -0.63 12.27 -1.07
CA ASN A 62 0.41 11.72 -1.93
C ASN A 62 1.22 10.63 -1.21
N THR A 63 2.04 9.91 -1.98
CA THR A 63 2.84 8.77 -1.52
C THR A 63 3.82 9.16 -0.42
N PHE A 64 4.43 10.34 -0.50
CA PHE A 64 5.34 10.84 0.54
C PHE A 64 4.60 11.02 1.87
N GLU A 65 3.48 11.73 1.87
CA GLU A 65 2.66 11.92 3.09
C GLU A 65 2.18 10.60 3.68
N ALA A 66 1.79 9.64 2.83
CA ALA A 66 1.39 8.32 3.29
C ALA A 66 2.56 7.61 3.99
N ILE A 67 3.76 7.60 3.40
CA ILE A 67 4.96 7.02 4.02
C ILE A 67 5.24 7.69 5.38
N MET A 68 5.20 9.01 5.44
CA MET A 68 5.51 9.76 6.67
C MET A 68 4.49 9.55 7.80
N ARG A 69 3.29 9.07 7.50
CA ARG A 69 2.27 8.72 8.51
C ARG A 69 2.40 7.31 9.06
N HIS A 70 3.24 6.44 8.48
CA HIS A 70 3.41 5.07 8.97
C HIS A 70 4.13 5.04 10.31
N GLY A 71 3.46 4.56 11.36
CA GLY A 71 4.07 4.26 12.66
C GLY A 71 4.00 2.77 12.99
N GLN A 72 4.15 2.45 14.28
CA GLN A 72 3.90 1.12 14.83
C GLN A 72 4.68 0.03 14.08
N GLU A 73 4.02 -0.97 13.49
CA GLU A 73 4.70 -2.05 12.75
C GLU A 73 5.46 -1.54 11.52
N ALA A 74 5.06 -0.40 10.94
CA ALA A 74 5.67 0.20 9.77
C ALA A 74 6.70 1.30 10.08
N GLU A 75 6.97 1.55 11.36
CA GLU A 75 7.90 2.59 11.82
C GLU A 75 9.32 2.39 11.26
N ILE A 76 9.82 1.16 11.24
CA ILE A 76 11.16 0.84 10.72
C ILE A 76 11.25 1.18 9.22
N ALA A 77 10.18 0.91 8.46
CA ALA A 77 10.13 1.24 7.04
C ALA A 77 10.12 2.75 6.80
N ARG A 78 9.33 3.50 7.59
CA ARG A 78 9.30 4.97 7.55
C ARG A 78 10.68 5.55 7.87
N GLN A 79 11.31 5.12 8.96
CA GLN A 79 12.66 5.56 9.34
C GLN A 79 13.70 5.23 8.27
N GLY A 80 13.59 4.05 7.63
CA GLY A 80 14.44 3.67 6.51
C GLY A 80 14.29 4.63 5.32
N PHE A 81 13.07 5.06 5.01
CA PHE A 81 12.81 6.07 3.98
C PHE A 81 13.41 7.43 4.34
N GLU A 82 13.27 7.89 5.58
CA GLU A 82 13.86 9.15 6.06
C GLU A 82 15.39 9.18 5.97
N GLN A 83 16.03 8.02 6.11
CA GLN A 83 17.49 7.87 6.03
C GLN A 83 18.02 7.79 4.59
N LEU A 84 17.15 7.68 3.58
CA LEU A 84 17.59 7.66 2.18
C LEU A 84 18.22 8.99 1.77
N SER A 85 19.21 8.91 0.88
CA SER A 85 19.67 10.10 0.17
C SER A 85 18.52 10.67 -0.68
N PRO A 86 18.53 11.99 -0.99
CA PRO A 86 17.50 12.61 -1.83
C PRO A 86 17.28 11.91 -3.18
N ASN A 87 18.35 11.34 -3.76
CA ASN A 87 18.26 10.60 -5.02
C ASN A 87 17.53 9.27 -4.83
N HIS A 88 17.86 8.51 -3.77
CA HIS A 88 17.22 7.23 -3.50
C HIS A 88 15.75 7.37 -3.11
N SER A 89 15.40 8.38 -2.30
CA SER A 89 14.00 8.67 -1.97
C SER A 89 13.21 9.08 -3.22
N SER A 90 13.80 9.88 -4.10
CA SER A 90 13.18 10.23 -5.39
C SER A 90 12.94 9.01 -6.29
N PHE A 91 13.89 8.07 -6.35
CA PHE A 91 13.71 6.83 -7.10
C PHE A 91 12.61 5.94 -6.51
N LEU A 92 12.53 5.83 -5.19
CA LEU A 92 11.46 5.06 -4.54
C LEU A 92 10.08 5.68 -4.82
N LEU A 93 9.95 6.99 -4.68
CA LEU A 93 8.69 7.68 -4.97
C LEU A 93 8.30 7.53 -6.44
N ALA A 94 9.25 7.67 -7.37
CA ALA A 94 9.00 7.46 -8.79
C ALA A 94 8.57 6.02 -9.10
N PHE A 95 9.16 5.03 -8.42
CA PHE A 95 8.73 3.64 -8.55
C PHE A 95 7.30 3.46 -8.05
N LEU A 96 6.96 3.96 -6.86
CA LEU A 96 5.61 3.85 -6.28
C LEU A 96 4.55 4.57 -7.14
N ASP A 97 4.89 5.73 -7.70
CA ASP A 97 4.00 6.48 -8.62
C ASP A 97 3.91 5.85 -10.02
N SER A 98 4.75 4.86 -10.33
CA SER A 98 4.63 4.04 -11.55
C SER A 98 3.68 2.85 -11.40
N LEU A 99 3.36 2.46 -10.16
CA LEU A 99 2.52 1.30 -9.86
C LEU A 99 1.07 1.48 -10.27
#